data_AF-A0A537YIN9-F1
#
_entry.id   AF-A0A537YIN9-F1
#
_cell.length_a   1.000
_cell.length_b   1.000
_cell.length_c   1.000
_cell.angle_alpha   90.00
_cell.angle_beta   90.00
_cell.angle_gamma   90.00
#
_symmetry.space_group_name_H-M   'P 1'
#
loop_
_entity.id
_entity.type
_entity.pdbx_description
1 polymer ?
#
loop_
_entity_poly.entity_id
_entity_poly.type
_entity_poly.pdbx_seq_one_letter_code
_entity_poly.pdbx_strand_id
1 'polypeptide(L)'
;MANALTTYHSKRDFKKTPEPKGRVARARKQPRFVVQKHRASTLHYDFRLEADGVLKSWAVPKGPPRTAAEKRLAVPTEDHPLSYVDFEGAIPAGEYGAGTVEVWDTGTYENLTEKDGKPVPPGRAIRAGHIAFALNGNRLRARYALTRVGKDGKRGRWLLVKMKR
;
A
#
# COMPACT_ATOMS: atom_id res chain seq x y z
N MET A 1 -6.98 -10.04 -19.50
CA MET A 1 -6.22 -9.69 -18.26
C MET A 1 -7.23 -9.34 -17.18
N ALA A 2 -7.20 -10.00 -16.02
CA ALA A 2 -8.05 -9.59 -14.91
C ALA A 2 -7.72 -8.13 -14.55
N ASN A 3 -8.71 -7.24 -14.61
CA ASN A 3 -8.52 -5.83 -14.30
C ASN A 3 -8.14 -5.73 -12.80
N ALA A 4 -6.92 -5.29 -12.50
CA ALA A 4 -6.40 -5.20 -11.13
C ALA A 4 -7.29 -4.34 -10.21
N LEU A 5 -8.08 -3.43 -10.80
CA LEU A 5 -9.01 -2.57 -10.08
C LEU A 5 -10.45 -3.10 -10.03
N THR A 6 -10.75 -4.32 -10.52
CA THR A 6 -12.12 -4.85 -10.51
C THR A 6 -12.74 -4.82 -9.12
N THR A 7 -12.04 -5.34 -8.11
CA THR A 7 -12.54 -5.33 -6.71
C THR A 7 -12.60 -3.91 -6.15
N TYR A 8 -11.72 -3.01 -6.59
CA TYR A 8 -11.79 -1.61 -6.19
C TYR A 8 -13.09 -0.97 -6.72
N HIS A 9 -13.31 -1.06 -8.03
CA HIS A 9 -14.49 -0.50 -8.70
C HIS A 9 -15.80 -1.12 -8.20
N SER A 10 -15.84 -2.43 -7.92
CA SER A 10 -17.06 -3.10 -7.44
C SER A 10 -17.47 -2.70 -6.03
N LYS A 11 -16.55 -2.13 -5.25
CA LYS A 11 -16.79 -1.76 -3.83
C LYS A 11 -17.17 -0.29 -3.64
N ARG A 12 -17.18 0.54 -4.70
CA ARG A 12 -17.44 1.98 -4.61
C ARG A 12 -18.62 2.38 -5.46
N ASP A 13 -19.46 3.25 -4.92
CA ASP A 13 -20.38 4.05 -5.70
C ASP A 13 -19.78 5.43 -5.96
N PHE A 14 -19.17 5.62 -7.13
CA PHE A 14 -18.52 6.88 -7.52
C PHE A 14 -19.49 8.06 -7.73
N LYS A 15 -20.81 7.85 -7.58
CA LYS A 15 -21.78 8.95 -7.48
C LYS A 15 -21.87 9.51 -6.06
N LYS A 16 -21.40 8.75 -5.06
CA LYS A 16 -21.47 9.09 -3.64
C LYS A 16 -20.10 9.40 -3.04
N THR A 17 -19.10 8.59 -3.36
CA THR A 17 -17.74 8.79 -2.83
C THR A 17 -16.96 9.81 -3.67
N PRO A 18 -16.17 10.72 -3.05
CA PRO A 18 -15.24 11.60 -3.76
C PRO A 18 -13.96 10.87 -4.20
N GLU A 19 -13.85 9.57 -3.91
CA GLU A 19 -12.70 8.76 -4.28
C GLU A 19 -12.52 8.68 -5.82
N PRO A 20 -11.27 8.71 -6.32
CA PRO A 20 -11.04 8.67 -7.76
C PRO A 20 -11.26 7.27 -8.33
N LYS A 21 -12.19 7.13 -9.28
CA LYS A 21 -12.41 5.88 -10.03
C LYS A 21 -11.13 5.30 -10.61
N GLY A 22 -10.34 6.17 -11.25
CA GLY A 22 -9.03 5.83 -11.80
C GLY A 22 -9.01 4.64 -12.78
N ARG A 23 -7.81 4.29 -13.24
CA ARG A 23 -7.56 3.14 -14.12
C ARG A 23 -6.16 2.59 -13.86
N VAL A 24 -5.91 1.36 -14.29
CA VAL A 24 -4.55 0.81 -14.32
C VAL A 24 -3.71 1.68 -15.25
N ALA A 25 -2.53 2.10 -14.77
CA ALA A 25 -1.63 2.98 -15.50
C ALA A 25 -0.35 2.23 -15.92
N ARG A 26 0.45 2.85 -16.79
CA ARG A 26 1.80 2.34 -17.09
C ARG A 26 2.71 2.54 -15.88
N ALA A 27 3.64 1.60 -15.68
CA ALA A 27 4.64 1.70 -14.62
C ALA A 27 5.51 2.94 -14.79
N ARG A 28 5.82 3.62 -13.69
CA ARG A 28 6.75 4.76 -13.67
C ARG A 28 8.20 4.30 -13.52
N LYS A 29 9.14 5.11 -14.01
CA LYS A 29 10.58 4.93 -13.76
C LYS A 29 10.92 5.05 -12.26
N GLN A 30 10.25 5.96 -11.56
CA GLN A 30 10.32 6.13 -10.11
C GLN A 30 8.94 5.83 -9.52
N PRO A 31 8.72 4.63 -8.94
CA PRO A 31 7.42 4.27 -8.40
C PRO A 31 7.14 5.03 -7.10
N ARG A 32 5.88 5.42 -6.89
CA ARG A 32 5.45 6.18 -5.71
C ARG A 32 5.04 5.26 -4.56
N PHE A 33 5.09 5.82 -3.35
CA PHE A 33 4.39 5.28 -2.19
C PHE A 33 3.51 6.35 -1.56
N VAL A 34 2.53 5.88 -0.78
CA VAL A 34 1.75 6.75 0.10
C VAL A 34 1.42 6.00 1.38
N VAL A 35 1.39 6.75 2.47
CA VAL A 35 0.80 6.36 3.74
C VAL A 35 -0.34 7.31 4.02
N GLN A 36 -1.57 6.80 4.03
CA GLN A 36 -2.75 7.58 4.38
C GLN A 36 -3.16 7.25 5.81
N LYS A 37 -3.40 8.27 6.63
CA LYS A 37 -4.03 8.12 7.93
C LYS A 37 -5.54 8.07 7.71
N HIS A 38 -6.16 6.98 8.14
CA HIS A 38 -7.57 6.72 7.90
C HIS A 38 -8.33 6.59 9.23
N ARG A 39 -9.18 7.57 9.51
CA ARG A 39 -10.10 7.59 10.66
C ARG A 39 -11.45 7.00 10.24
N ALA A 40 -11.47 5.68 10.08
CA ALA A 40 -12.70 4.90 9.93
C ALA A 40 -13.29 4.57 11.31
N SER A 41 -13.98 3.43 11.44
CA SER A 41 -14.40 2.88 12.74
C SER A 41 -13.25 2.71 13.74
N THR A 42 -12.04 2.46 13.23
CA THR A 42 -10.80 2.48 14.00
C THR A 42 -9.73 3.22 13.21
N LEU A 43 -8.94 4.03 13.91
CA LEU A 43 -7.76 4.67 13.33
C LEU A 43 -6.76 3.63 12.85
N HIS A 44 -6.39 3.71 11.58
CA HIS A 44 -5.32 2.93 10.99
C HIS A 44 -4.58 3.73 9.92
N TYR A 45 -3.54 3.13 9.34
CA TYR A 45 -2.76 3.73 8.27
C TYR A 45 -2.80 2.82 7.05
N ASP A 46 -3.29 3.32 5.93
CA ASP A 46 -3.22 2.62 4.66
C ASP A 46 -1.84 2.86 4.03
N PHE A 47 -1.03 1.81 3.98
CA PHE A 47 0.29 1.80 3.39
C PHE A 47 0.20 1.26 1.96
N ARG A 48 0.71 2.01 0.98
CA ARG A 48 0.57 1.65 -0.44
C ARG A 48 1.87 1.81 -1.22
N LEU A 49 2.16 0.85 -2.08
CA LEU A 49 3.28 0.86 -3.02
C LEU A 49 2.75 0.77 -4.45
N GLU A 50 3.22 1.66 -5.32
CA GLU A 50 2.99 1.52 -6.76
C GLU A 50 3.70 0.28 -7.31
N ALA A 51 2.94 -0.67 -7.87
CA ALA A 51 3.47 -1.82 -8.59
C ALA A 51 2.44 -2.33 -9.60
N ASP A 52 2.91 -2.77 -10.78
CA ASP A 52 2.06 -3.27 -11.87
C ASP A 52 0.93 -2.29 -12.27
N GLY A 53 1.20 -0.98 -12.22
CA GLY A 53 0.25 0.06 -12.66
C GLY A 53 -0.87 0.42 -11.67
N VAL A 54 -0.80 -0.11 -10.45
CA VAL A 54 -1.75 0.14 -9.34
C VAL A 54 -1.03 0.32 -8.01
N LEU A 55 -1.75 0.75 -6.99
CA LEU A 55 -1.27 0.83 -5.61
C LEU A 55 -1.60 -0.47 -4.87
N LYS A 56 -0.59 -1.31 -4.68
CA LYS A 56 -0.66 -2.48 -3.79
C LYS A 56 -0.78 -1.98 -2.36
N SER A 57 -1.83 -2.39 -1.65
CA SER A 57 -2.28 -1.71 -0.44
C SER A 57 -2.38 -2.65 0.77
N TRP A 58 -2.04 -2.11 1.94
CA TRP A 58 -2.18 -2.78 3.23
C TRP A 58 -2.68 -1.80 4.30
N ALA A 59 -3.66 -2.20 5.10
CA ALA A 59 -4.01 -1.51 6.33
C ALA A 59 -3.02 -1.88 7.44
N VAL A 60 -2.42 -0.87 8.08
CA VAL A 60 -1.44 -0.98 9.16
C VAL A 60 -2.02 -0.31 10.41
N PRO A 61 -2.67 -1.05 11.32
CA PRO A 61 -3.44 -0.45 12.43
C PRO A 61 -2.63 0.50 13.30
N LYS A 62 -1.37 0.14 13.60
CA LYS A 62 -0.48 0.95 14.44
C LYS A 62 0.51 1.80 13.63
N GLY A 63 0.29 1.98 12.33
CA GLY A 63 1.17 2.74 11.45
C GLY A 63 2.52 2.11 11.14
N PRO A 64 3.32 2.70 10.23
CA PRO A 64 4.64 2.21 9.84
C PRO A 64 5.62 2.18 11.03
N PRO A 65 6.55 1.21 11.10
CA PRO A 65 7.50 1.13 12.19
C PRO A 65 8.50 2.29 12.15
N ARG A 66 8.76 2.88 13.33
CA ARG A 66 9.73 3.98 13.48
C ARG A 66 11.14 3.45 13.75
N THR A 67 11.24 2.31 14.44
CA THR A 67 12.51 1.64 14.80
C THR A 67 12.56 0.21 14.23
N ALA A 68 13.75 -0.38 14.16
CA ALA A 68 13.94 -1.74 13.65
C ALA A 68 13.48 -2.85 14.62
N ALA A 69 13.20 -2.51 15.89
CA ALA A 69 12.66 -3.45 16.87
C ALA A 69 11.14 -3.66 16.70
N GLU A 70 10.46 -2.69 16.09
CA GLU A 70 9.02 -2.73 15.89
C GLU A 70 8.63 -3.63 14.70
N LYS A 71 7.73 -4.57 14.95
CA LYS A 71 7.06 -5.37 13.91
C LYS A 71 5.61 -4.91 13.81
N ARG A 72 5.19 -4.42 12.64
CA ARG A 72 3.83 -3.92 12.43
C ARG A 72 3.04 -4.89 11.58
N LEU A 73 1.86 -5.29 12.06
CA LEU A 73 0.91 -6.04 11.25
C LEU A 73 0.45 -5.16 10.07
N ALA A 74 0.50 -5.72 8.88
CA ALA A 74 0.00 -5.13 7.64
C ALA A 74 -1.01 -6.10 7.02
N VAL A 75 -2.27 -5.67 6.89
CA VAL A 75 -3.37 -6.50 6.39
C VAL A 75 -3.64 -6.11 4.93
N PRO A 76 -3.52 -7.03 3.96
CA PRO A 76 -3.77 -6.69 2.55
C PRO A 76 -5.18 -6.18 2.32
N THR A 77 -5.30 -5.09 1.55
CA THR A 77 -6.57 -4.55 1.05
C THR A 77 -6.60 -4.64 -0.47
N GLU A 78 -7.63 -4.08 -1.12
CA GLU A 78 -7.70 -4.05 -2.58
C GLU A 78 -6.60 -3.18 -3.18
N ASP A 79 -6.24 -3.46 -4.43
CA ASP A 79 -5.44 -2.54 -5.22
C ASP A 79 -6.20 -1.22 -5.41
N HIS A 80 -5.50 -0.10 -5.33
CA HIS A 80 -6.09 1.22 -5.57
C HIS A 80 -5.53 1.84 -6.87
N PRO A 81 -6.27 2.71 -7.57
CA PRO A 81 -5.73 3.39 -8.74
C PRO A 81 -4.58 4.32 -8.33
N LEU A 82 -3.63 4.59 -9.24
CA LEU A 82 -2.51 5.48 -8.93
C LEU A 82 -2.94 6.90 -8.56
N SER A 83 -4.09 7.37 -9.09
CA SER A 83 -4.67 8.66 -8.72
C SER A 83 -5.11 8.76 -7.27
N TYR A 84 -5.24 7.63 -6.56
CA TYR A 84 -5.58 7.59 -5.13
C TYR A 84 -4.44 8.05 -4.23
N VAL A 85 -3.22 8.15 -4.78
CA VAL A 85 -2.01 8.54 -4.02
C VAL A 85 -2.12 9.94 -3.42
N ASP A 86 -2.87 10.83 -4.06
CA ASP A 86 -3.05 12.23 -3.67
C ASP A 86 -4.45 12.48 -3.06
N PHE A 87 -5.24 11.42 -2.82
CA PHE A 87 -6.59 11.56 -2.28
C PHE A 87 -6.56 11.88 -0.78
N GLU A 88 -7.22 12.98 -0.43
CA GLU A 88 -7.60 13.37 0.93
C GLU A 88 -9.09 13.76 0.93
N GLY A 89 -9.80 13.42 2.00
CA GLY A 89 -11.22 13.75 2.11
C GLY A 89 -11.99 12.85 3.04
N ALA A 90 -13.29 13.14 3.17
CA ALA A 90 -14.23 12.31 3.91
C ALA A 90 -14.92 11.34 2.95
N ILE A 91 -14.82 10.04 3.23
CA ILE A 91 -15.64 9.01 2.60
C ILE A 91 -16.97 8.95 3.37
N PRO A 92 -18.12 9.17 2.71
CA PRO A 92 -19.42 9.26 3.39
C PRO A 92 -19.76 8.04 4.24
N ALA A 93 -20.54 8.25 5.31
CA ALA A 93 -21.07 7.15 6.10
C ALA A 93 -21.92 6.20 5.24
N GLY A 94 -21.79 4.89 5.48
CA GLY A 94 -22.46 3.85 4.70
C GLY A 94 -21.70 3.41 3.44
N GLU A 95 -20.70 4.18 2.99
CA GLU A 95 -19.81 3.76 1.90
C GLU A 95 -18.68 2.85 2.41
N TYR A 96 -18.13 2.04 1.51
CA TYR A 96 -16.99 1.19 1.83
C TYR A 96 -15.75 2.03 2.14
N GLY A 97 -15.21 1.88 3.36
CA GLY A 97 -14.12 2.74 3.83
C GLY A 97 -14.58 4.09 4.37
N ALA A 98 -15.83 4.24 4.78
CA ALA A 98 -16.34 5.41 5.49
C ALA A 98 -15.37 5.91 6.58
N GLY A 99 -15.07 7.20 6.55
CA GLY A 99 -14.09 7.83 7.43
C GLY A 99 -13.32 8.97 6.75
N THR A 100 -12.47 9.64 7.53
CA THR A 100 -11.58 10.69 7.00
C THR A 100 -10.24 10.11 6.59
N VAL A 101 -9.81 10.41 5.39
CA VAL A 101 -8.52 10.04 4.80
C VAL A 101 -7.64 11.29 4.67
N GLU A 102 -6.44 11.24 5.25
CA GLU A 102 -5.41 12.27 5.18
C GLU A 102 -4.10 11.64 4.67
N VAL A 103 -3.37 12.29 3.76
CA VAL A 103 -2.04 11.84 3.33
C VAL A 103 -1.06 12.14 4.46
N TRP A 104 -0.63 11.08 5.16
CA TRP A 104 0.30 11.18 6.28
C TRP A 104 1.76 11.28 5.81
N ASP A 105 2.10 10.55 4.74
CA ASP A 105 3.41 10.65 4.07
C ASP A 105 3.28 10.19 2.61
N THR A 106 4.12 10.73 1.72
CA THR A 106 4.21 10.30 0.33
C THR A 106 5.60 10.60 -0.21
N GLY A 107 5.98 9.88 -1.27
CA GLY A 107 7.25 10.07 -1.95
C GLY A 107 7.50 8.99 -2.98
N THR A 108 8.76 8.75 -3.30
CA THR A 108 9.19 7.65 -4.16
C THR A 108 9.74 6.52 -3.31
N TYR A 109 9.79 5.31 -3.89
CA TYR A 109 10.54 4.22 -3.30
C TYR A 109 11.46 3.56 -4.32
N GLU A 110 12.56 3.02 -3.82
CA GLU A 110 13.48 2.16 -4.57
C GLU A 110 13.22 0.71 -4.18
N ASN A 111 13.11 -0.17 -5.17
CA ASN A 111 13.00 -1.61 -4.93
C ASN A 111 14.38 -2.20 -4.66
N LEU A 112 14.53 -2.86 -3.52
CA LEU A 112 15.77 -3.53 -3.10
C LEU A 112 15.66 -5.06 -3.17
N THR A 113 14.57 -5.57 -3.75
CA THR A 113 14.34 -7.01 -3.81
C THR A 113 15.14 -7.63 -4.93
N GLU A 114 16.02 -8.55 -4.56
CA GLU A 114 16.82 -9.33 -5.50
C GLU A 114 16.63 -10.83 -5.26
N LYS A 115 16.85 -11.60 -6.31
CA LYS A 115 16.96 -13.06 -6.26
C LYS A 115 18.14 -13.46 -7.14
N ASP A 116 19.08 -14.22 -6.57
CA ASP A 116 20.28 -14.69 -7.26
C ASP A 116 21.08 -13.53 -7.92
N GLY A 117 21.20 -12.40 -7.19
CA GLY A 117 21.88 -11.18 -7.64
C GLY A 117 21.16 -10.39 -8.73
N LYS A 118 19.90 -10.72 -9.03
CA LYS A 118 19.09 -10.03 -10.06
C LYS A 118 17.89 -9.32 -9.46
N PRO A 119 17.60 -8.07 -9.86
CA PRO A 119 16.40 -7.35 -9.42
C PRO A 119 15.11 -8.12 -9.74
N VAL A 120 14.22 -8.24 -8.75
CA VAL A 120 12.89 -8.83 -8.91
C VAL A 120 11.87 -7.70 -9.01
N PRO A 121 11.05 -7.62 -10.08
CA PRO A 121 10.04 -6.57 -10.21
C PRO A 121 9.10 -6.52 -8.98
N PRO A 122 8.72 -5.32 -8.47
CA PRO A 122 7.96 -5.17 -7.24
C PRO A 122 6.69 -6.03 -7.18
N GLY A 123 5.92 -6.07 -8.27
CA GLY A 123 4.70 -6.88 -8.34
C GLY A 123 4.97 -8.37 -8.17
N ARG A 124 6.09 -8.88 -8.73
CA ARG A 124 6.52 -10.27 -8.56
C ARG A 124 7.00 -10.55 -7.15
N ALA A 125 7.77 -9.64 -6.56
CA ALA A 125 8.23 -9.71 -5.17
C ALA A 125 7.04 -9.81 -4.19
N ILE A 126 6.05 -8.92 -4.35
CA ILE A 126 4.82 -8.91 -3.55
C ILE A 126 4.04 -10.22 -3.72
N ARG A 127 3.88 -10.75 -4.94
CA ARG A 127 3.24 -12.05 -5.15
C ARG A 127 4.01 -13.18 -4.46
N ALA A 128 5.34 -13.17 -4.57
CA ALA A 128 6.21 -14.15 -3.92
C ALA A 128 6.12 -14.09 -2.39
N GLY A 129 5.68 -12.97 -1.82
CA GLY A 129 5.42 -12.83 -0.37
C GLY A 129 6.51 -12.07 0.37
N HIS A 130 7.45 -11.46 -0.33
CA HIS A 130 8.51 -10.66 0.28
C HIS A 130 8.94 -9.54 -0.67
N ILE A 131 8.98 -8.31 -0.17
CA ILE A 131 9.56 -7.16 -0.87
C ILE A 131 10.37 -6.32 0.11
N ALA A 132 11.62 -6.03 -0.24
CA ALA A 132 12.47 -5.05 0.42
C ALA A 132 12.54 -3.78 -0.43
N PHE A 133 12.51 -2.61 0.20
CA PHE A 133 12.46 -1.32 -0.47
C PHE A 133 13.02 -0.19 0.39
N ALA A 134 13.57 0.86 -0.24
CA ALA A 134 13.93 2.11 0.43
C ALA A 134 12.85 3.17 0.17
N LEU A 135 12.31 3.77 1.23
CA LEU A 135 11.38 4.89 1.13
C LEU A 135 12.14 6.21 1.14
N ASN A 136 11.74 7.12 0.25
CA ASN A 136 12.17 8.51 0.22
C ASN A 136 10.94 9.42 0.22
N GLY A 137 10.32 9.58 1.40
CA GLY A 137 9.22 10.53 1.61
C GLY A 137 9.60 11.67 2.55
N ASN A 138 8.59 12.41 2.98
CA ASN A 138 8.75 13.53 3.89
C ASN A 138 9.05 13.06 5.32
N ARG A 139 8.41 11.95 5.75
CA ARG A 139 8.55 11.40 7.11
C ARG A 139 9.35 10.10 7.13
N LEU A 140 9.12 9.22 6.17
CA LEU A 140 9.78 7.92 6.06
C LEU A 140 10.95 8.00 5.08
N ARG A 141 12.17 7.97 5.65
CA ARG A 141 13.45 7.95 4.91
C ARG A 141 14.34 6.81 5.39
N ALA A 142 13.97 5.58 5.06
CA ALA A 142 14.68 4.37 5.49
C ALA A 142 14.34 3.15 4.63
N ARG A 143 15.09 2.07 4.83
CA ARG A 143 14.82 0.75 4.25
C ARG A 143 13.77 0.00 5.07
N TYR A 144 12.86 -0.67 4.38
CA TYR A 144 11.77 -1.45 4.95
C TYR A 144 11.62 -2.77 4.21
N ALA A 145 11.00 -3.74 4.88
CA ALA A 145 10.55 -4.96 4.24
C ALA A 145 9.10 -5.27 4.61
N LEU A 146 8.36 -5.79 3.64
CA LEU A 146 7.06 -6.42 3.81
C LEU A 146 7.21 -7.91 3.58
N THR A 147 6.86 -8.73 4.57
CA THR A 147 6.91 -10.20 4.49
C THR A 147 5.57 -10.81 4.87
N ARG A 148 5.02 -11.67 4.01
CA ARG A 148 3.81 -12.45 4.30
C ARG A 148 4.13 -13.54 5.32
N VAL A 149 3.29 -13.67 6.35
CA VAL A 149 3.39 -14.67 7.41
C VAL A 149 2.18 -15.62 7.40
N GLY A 150 2.43 -16.92 7.61
CA GLY A 150 1.42 -18.00 7.61
C GLY A 150 1.39 -18.84 6.31
N LYS A 151 0.82 -20.06 6.39
CA LYS A 151 0.87 -21.08 5.31
C LYS A 151 -0.39 -21.21 4.42
N ASP A 152 -1.53 -20.60 4.73
CA ASP A 152 -2.78 -20.97 4.06
C ASP A 152 -3.45 -19.84 3.26
N GLY A 153 -3.40 -19.96 1.93
CA GLY A 153 -4.42 -19.68 0.90
C GLY A 153 -5.25 -18.38 0.86
N LYS A 154 -5.53 -17.73 2.00
CA LYS A 154 -6.17 -16.40 2.07
C LYS A 154 -5.07 -15.34 1.98
N ARG A 155 -5.39 -14.10 1.57
CA ARG A 155 -4.45 -12.96 1.46
C ARG A 155 -3.74 -12.69 2.80
N GLY A 156 -2.71 -13.50 3.11
CA GLY A 156 -2.20 -13.72 4.46
C GLY A 156 -1.74 -12.45 5.16
N ARG A 157 -1.61 -12.51 6.49
CA ARG A 157 -1.10 -11.38 7.28
C ARG A 157 0.32 -11.05 6.82
N TRP A 158 0.65 -9.76 6.73
CA TRP A 158 2.01 -9.31 6.45
C TRP A 158 2.62 -8.65 7.68
N LEU A 159 3.94 -8.68 7.75
CA LEU A 159 4.72 -7.89 8.68
C LEU A 159 5.47 -6.81 7.90
N LEU A 160 5.24 -5.56 8.28
CA LEU A 160 6.05 -4.42 7.88
C LEU A 160 7.11 -4.19 8.96
N VAL A 161 8.37 -4.18 8.54
CA VAL A 161 9.53 -3.97 9.42
C VAL A 161 10.45 -2.91 8.84
N LYS A 162 11.04 -2.10 9.72
CA LYS A 162 12.15 -1.21 9.35
C LYS A 162 13.45 -2.01 9.38
N MET A 163 14.22 -1.97 8.30
CA MET A 163 15.48 -2.71 8.22
C MET A 163 16.56 -1.96 9.02
N LYS A 164 17.44 -2.72 9.68
CA LYS A 164 18.66 -2.15 10.26
C LYS A 164 19.56 -1.64 9.13
N ARG A 165 20.28 -0.55 9.40
CA ARG A 165 21.34 -0.08 8.50
C ARG A 165 22.46 -1.10 8.43
#